data_AF-A0A0C2NQQ6-F1
#
_entry.id   AF-A0A0C2NQQ6-F1
#
_cell.length_a   1.000
_cell.length_b   1.000
_cell.length_c   1.000
_cell.angle_alpha   90.00
_cell.angle_beta   90.00
_cell.angle_gamma   90.00
#
_symmetry.space_group_name_H-M   'P 1'
#
loop_
_entity.id
_entity.type
_entity.pdbx_description
1 polymer ?
#
loop_
_entity_poly.entity_id
_entity_poly.type
_entity_poly.pdbx_seq_one_letter_code
_entity_poly.pdbx_strand_id
1 'polypeptide(L)'
;MNIMKIKGLIEALELAQVRASVRTMTPEEVYSKLKDLQTRLDEILYKKDQVGLKVCVTVYTKVAASYQGAPQSTFVQLERGKSNWKLLNVYRDNGIPTDLRVHNLADYKIQVTDKLHNSMQRIITD
;
A
#
# COMPACT_ATOMS: atom_id res chain seq x y z
N MET A 1 -6.39 -3.34 -15.80
CA MET A 1 -7.41 -3.13 -14.75
C MET A 1 -7.54 -1.64 -14.44
N ASN A 2 -8.75 -1.15 -14.19
CA ASN A 2 -9.01 0.27 -13.92
C ASN A 2 -8.93 0.52 -12.40
N ILE A 3 -7.94 1.27 -11.94
CA ILE A 3 -7.87 1.65 -10.52
C ILE A 3 -8.86 2.79 -10.32
N MET A 4 -9.89 2.54 -9.49
CA MET A 4 -10.82 3.59 -9.10
C MET A 4 -10.12 4.66 -8.27
N LYS A 5 -10.56 5.91 -8.41
CA LYS A 5 -10.06 7.03 -7.62
C LYS A 5 -10.16 6.72 -6.12
N ILE A 6 -9.08 6.94 -5.39
CA ILE A 6 -9.04 6.77 -3.94
C ILE A 6 -9.60 8.04 -3.31
N LYS A 7 -10.70 7.89 -2.56
CA LYS A 7 -11.36 9.01 -1.88
C LYS A 7 -10.39 9.67 -0.88
N GLY A 8 -10.29 11.00 -0.93
CA GLY A 8 -9.47 11.80 0.00
C GLY A 8 -7.96 11.78 -0.27
N LEU A 9 -7.48 11.09 -1.32
CA LEU A 9 -6.04 10.98 -1.59
C LEU A 9 -5.39 12.34 -1.88
N ILE A 10 -6.02 13.16 -2.73
CA ILE A 10 -5.48 14.45 -3.16
C ILE A 10 -5.35 15.39 -1.95
N GLU A 11 -6.44 15.59 -1.22
CA GLU A 11 -6.48 16.43 -0.02
C GLU A 11 -5.46 15.98 1.05
N ALA A 12 -5.33 14.66 1.27
CA ALA A 12 -4.38 14.13 2.24
C ALA A 12 -2.91 14.31 1.80
N LEU A 13 -2.62 14.16 0.50
CA LEU A 13 -1.30 14.42 -0.07
C LEU A 13 -0.95 15.91 0.02
N GLU A 14 -1.87 16.81 -0.29
CA GLU A 14 -1.65 18.25 -0.17
C GLU A 14 -1.36 18.64 1.28
N LEU A 15 -2.19 18.15 2.23
CA LEU A 15 -2.02 18.43 3.65
C LEU A 15 -0.70 17.90 4.21
N ALA A 16 -0.35 16.65 3.92
CA ALA A 16 0.87 16.03 4.44
C ALA A 16 2.15 16.65 3.85
N GLN A 17 2.06 17.30 2.70
CA GLN A 17 3.21 17.79 1.93
C GLN A 17 3.25 19.31 1.80
N VAL A 18 2.38 20.04 2.50
CA VAL A 18 2.20 21.50 2.36
C VAL A 18 3.49 22.32 2.54
N ARG A 19 4.44 21.83 3.34
CA ARG A 19 5.76 22.48 3.57
C ARG A 19 6.93 21.74 2.90
N ALA A 20 6.64 20.74 2.08
CA ALA A 20 7.65 19.88 1.47
C ALA A 20 7.88 20.26 0.01
N SER A 21 9.13 20.52 -0.34
CA SER A 21 9.57 20.78 -1.72
C SER A 21 10.24 19.58 -2.39
N VAL A 22 10.61 18.56 -1.61
CA VAL A 22 11.35 17.39 -2.09
C VAL A 22 10.78 16.09 -1.55
N ARG A 23 10.95 15.02 -2.32
CA ARG A 23 10.48 13.66 -1.97
C ARG A 23 8.98 13.70 -1.65
N THR A 24 8.27 14.47 -2.47
CA THR A 24 6.82 14.55 -2.50
C THR A 24 6.30 13.52 -3.48
N MET A 25 5.00 13.25 -3.40
CA MET A 25 4.31 12.25 -4.18
C MET A 25 3.07 12.86 -4.81
N THR A 26 2.86 12.60 -6.09
CA THR A 26 1.62 12.98 -6.78
C THR A 26 0.59 11.84 -6.72
N PRO A 27 -0.72 12.15 -6.86
CA PRO A 27 -1.74 11.12 -6.99
C PRO A 27 -1.46 10.14 -8.13
N GLU A 28 -0.94 10.61 -9.26
CA GLU A 28 -0.63 9.81 -10.44
C GLU A 28 0.45 8.77 -10.15
N GLU A 29 1.48 9.15 -9.39
CA GLU A 29 2.53 8.23 -8.95
C GLU A 29 1.97 7.13 -8.04
N VAL A 30 1.08 7.48 -7.09
CA VAL A 30 0.37 6.51 -6.24
C VAL A 30 -0.41 5.53 -7.10
N TYR A 31 -1.19 6.02 -8.06
CA TYR A 31 -2.01 5.18 -8.93
C TYR A 31 -1.16 4.27 -9.82
N SER A 32 -0.04 4.77 -10.36
CA SER A 32 0.89 3.98 -11.16
C SER A 32 1.47 2.82 -10.37
N LYS A 33 2.03 3.09 -9.19
CA LYS A 33 2.62 2.07 -8.30
C LYS A 33 1.59 1.05 -7.83
N LEU A 34 0.37 1.50 -7.53
CA LEU A 34 -0.74 0.61 -7.19
C LEU A 34 -1.14 -0.27 -8.36
N LYS A 35 -1.08 0.23 -9.60
CA LYS A 35 -1.41 -0.55 -10.80
C LYS A 35 -0.43 -1.70 -10.98
N ASP A 36 0.85 -1.43 -10.79
CA ASP A 36 1.90 -2.43 -10.89
C ASP A 36 1.76 -3.48 -9.76
N LEU A 37 1.56 -3.03 -8.52
CA LEU A 37 1.27 -3.92 -7.39
C LEU A 37 0.07 -4.80 -7.68
N GLN A 38 -1.03 -4.20 -8.13
CA GLN A 38 -2.29 -4.91 -8.30
C GLN A 38 -2.19 -5.93 -9.43
N THR A 39 -1.44 -5.64 -10.50
CA THR A 39 -1.15 -6.60 -11.57
C THR A 39 -0.44 -7.83 -11.00
N ARG A 40 0.60 -7.64 -10.17
CA ARG A 40 1.30 -8.73 -9.50
C ARG A 40 0.41 -9.49 -8.50
N LEU A 41 -0.46 -8.79 -7.76
CA LEU A 41 -1.38 -9.45 -6.85
C LEU A 41 -2.40 -10.31 -7.60
N ASP A 42 -2.87 -9.88 -8.76
CA ASP A 42 -3.82 -10.64 -9.59
C ASP A 42 -3.17 -11.89 -10.22
N GLU A 43 -1.86 -11.88 -10.45
CA GLU A 43 -1.11 -13.05 -10.92
C GLU A 43 -0.94 -14.12 -9.83
N ILE A 44 -0.86 -13.71 -8.56
CA ILE A 44 -0.49 -14.60 -7.44
C ILE A 44 -1.71 -15.02 -6.60
N LEU A 45 -2.71 -14.14 -6.46
CA LEU A 45 -3.80 -14.29 -5.49
C LEU A 45 -5.16 -14.04 -6.13
N TYR A 46 -6.14 -14.86 -5.75
CA TYR A 46 -7.53 -14.56 -6.07
C TYR A 46 -8.00 -13.26 -5.41
N LYS A 47 -8.86 -12.50 -6.10
CA LYS A 47 -9.37 -11.20 -5.63
C LYS A 47 -9.99 -11.23 -4.23
N LYS A 48 -10.64 -12.35 -3.87
CA LYS A 48 -11.26 -12.55 -2.53
C LYS A 48 -10.23 -12.61 -1.40
N ASP A 49 -9.03 -13.10 -1.70
CA ASP A 49 -7.98 -13.32 -0.72
C ASP A 49 -7.18 -12.04 -0.50
N GLN A 50 -7.03 -11.21 -1.54
CA GLN A 50 -6.38 -9.90 -1.46
C GLN A 50 -7.01 -8.92 -0.45
N VAL A 51 -8.27 -9.13 -0.02
CA VAL A 51 -8.99 -8.24 0.88
C VAL A 51 -8.35 -8.21 2.28
N GLY A 52 -8.06 -7.01 2.77
CA GLY A 52 -7.38 -6.77 4.06
C GLY A 52 -5.86 -6.59 3.93
N LEU A 53 -5.31 -6.73 2.72
CA LEU A 53 -3.89 -6.44 2.48
C LEU A 53 -3.63 -4.93 2.62
N LYS A 54 -2.66 -4.56 3.45
CA LYS A 54 -2.27 -3.18 3.70
C LYS A 54 -0.89 -2.89 3.13
N VAL A 55 -0.82 -1.85 2.30
CA VAL A 55 0.40 -1.42 1.63
C VAL A 55 0.75 0.00 1.98
N CYS A 56 2.04 0.26 1.98
CA CYS A 56 2.62 1.57 2.10
C CYS A 56 3.37 1.89 0.80
N VAL A 57 2.93 2.95 0.12
CA VAL A 57 3.55 3.48 -1.10
C VAL A 57 4.45 4.64 -0.70
N THR A 58 5.67 4.70 -1.22
CA THR A 58 6.56 5.88 -1.07
C THR A 58 7.37 6.11 -2.36
N VAL A 59 7.99 7.28 -2.48
CA VAL A 59 8.79 7.66 -3.65
C VAL A 59 10.21 7.18 -3.44
N TYR A 60 10.64 6.12 -4.14
CA TYR A 60 12.03 5.71 -4.10
C TYR A 60 12.94 6.87 -4.50
N THR A 61 13.84 7.24 -3.60
CA THR A 61 14.82 8.28 -3.84
C THR A 61 16.17 7.76 -3.39
N LYS A 62 17.12 7.68 -4.32
CA LYS A 62 18.51 7.35 -3.97
C LYS A 62 19.09 8.53 -3.19
N VAL A 63 19.54 8.27 -1.97
CA VAL A 63 20.14 9.29 -1.10
C VAL A 63 21.65 9.22 -1.31
N ALA A 64 22.30 10.37 -1.43
CA ALA A 64 23.75 10.43 -1.58
C ALA A 64 24.42 9.88 -0.31
N ALA A 65 25.53 9.16 -0.47
CA ALA A 65 26.28 8.58 0.66
C ALA A 65 26.80 9.65 1.65
N SER A 66 26.97 10.89 1.19
CA SER A 66 27.38 12.05 2.00
C SER A 66 26.26 12.69 2.80
N TYR A 67 25.01 12.26 2.64
CA TYR A 67 23.87 12.84 3.36
C TYR A 67 23.91 12.42 4.83
N GLN A 68 24.08 13.38 5.74
CA GLN A 68 24.29 13.12 7.17
C GLN A 68 22.98 13.09 8.00
N GLY A 69 21.82 12.91 7.36
CA GLY A 69 20.52 12.86 8.04
C GLY A 69 19.64 11.69 7.60
N ALA A 70 18.54 11.45 8.32
CA ALA A 70 17.49 10.56 7.84
C ALA A 70 16.60 11.35 6.86
N PRO A 71 16.50 10.94 5.59
CA PRO A 71 15.68 11.65 4.61
C PRO A 71 14.20 11.50 4.98
N GLN A 72 13.48 12.63 4.98
CA GLN A 72 12.03 12.60 5.06
C GLN A 72 11.40 12.31 3.71
N SER A 73 10.41 11.43 3.71
CA SER A 73 9.65 11.05 2.52
C SER A 73 8.15 11.04 2.80
N THR A 74 7.34 11.19 1.77
CA THR A 74 5.89 10.99 1.88
C THR A 74 5.56 9.50 1.80
N PHE A 75 4.67 9.07 2.68
CA PHE A 75 4.16 7.71 2.77
C PHE A 75 2.63 7.73 2.62
N VAL A 76 2.11 6.86 1.77
CA VAL A 76 0.67 6.67 1.55
C VAL A 76 0.31 5.26 1.96
N GLN A 77 -0.48 5.13 3.02
CA GLN A 77 -0.97 3.85 3.51
C GLN A 77 -2.35 3.56 2.97
N LEU A 78 -2.51 2.36 2.42
CA LEU A 78 -3.69 1.92 1.73
C LEU A 78 -4.08 0.52 2.17
N GLU A 79 -5.38 0.26 2.21
CA GLU A 79 -5.94 -1.06 2.47
C GLU A 79 -6.74 -1.54 1.27
N ARG A 80 -6.55 -2.81 0.91
CA ARG A 80 -7.33 -3.47 -0.12
C ARG A 80 -8.72 -3.82 0.42
N GLY A 81 -9.73 -3.10 -0.02
CA GLY A 81 -11.14 -3.48 0.15
C GLY A 81 -11.59 -4.53 -0.87
N LYS A 82 -12.87 -4.92 -0.84
CA LYS A 82 -13.45 -5.90 -1.79
C LYS A 82 -13.32 -5.47 -3.25
N SER A 83 -13.72 -4.23 -3.56
CA SER A 83 -13.69 -3.70 -4.92
C SER A 83 -12.55 -2.73 -5.12
N ASN A 84 -12.28 -1.86 -4.14
CA ASN A 84 -11.38 -0.71 -4.29
C ASN A 84 -10.30 -0.67 -3.21
N TRP A 85 -9.25 0.12 -3.44
CA TRP A 85 -8.29 0.52 -2.42
C TRP A 85 -8.88 1.66 -1.56
N LYS A 86 -8.63 1.60 -0.25
CA LYS A 86 -9.05 2.60 0.72
C LYS A 86 -7.83 3.33 1.28
N LEU A 87 -7.94 4.65 1.39
CA LEU A 87 -6.93 5.44 2.08
C LEU A 87 -7.00 5.20 3.58
N LEU A 88 -5.88 4.82 4.18
CA LEU A 88 -5.75 4.73 5.64
C LEU A 88 -5.11 6.00 6.20
N ASN A 89 -3.98 6.41 5.62
CA ASN A 89 -3.22 7.56 6.10
C ASN A 89 -2.29 8.10 5.02
N VAL A 90 -1.94 9.38 5.12
CA VAL A 90 -0.84 10.00 4.39
C VAL A 90 -0.02 10.80 5.40
N TYR A 91 1.28 10.55 5.45
CA TYR A 91 2.16 11.21 6.39
C TYR A 91 3.56 11.37 5.81
N ARG A 92 4.37 12.20 6.47
CA ARG A 92 5.80 12.31 6.21
C ARG A 92 6.56 11.81 7.41
N ASP A 93 7.57 10.99 7.17
CA ASP A 93 8.44 10.47 8.23
C ASP A 93 9.86 10.28 7.71
N ASN A 94 10.79 10.12 8.65
CA ASN A 94 12.17 9.75 8.42
C ASN A 94 12.25 8.29 8.00
N GLY A 95 12.77 8.01 6.81
CA GLY A 95 12.94 6.64 6.37
C GLY A 95 13.59 6.55 5.01
N ILE A 96 14.30 5.45 4.77
CA ILE A 96 14.77 5.12 3.43
C ILE A 96 13.53 4.81 2.59
N PRO A 97 13.21 5.62 1.58
CA PRO A 97 12.03 5.37 0.79
C PRO A 97 12.19 4.09 -0.02
N THR A 98 11.44 3.05 0.34
CA THR A 98 11.31 1.83 -0.45
C THR A 98 10.07 1.93 -1.32
N ASP A 99 10.21 1.77 -2.63
CA ASP A 99 9.18 2.11 -3.62
C ASP A 99 7.75 1.62 -3.30
N LEU A 100 7.65 0.45 -2.65
CA LEU A 100 6.41 -0.12 -2.14
C LEU A 100 6.69 -1.15 -1.03
N ARG A 101 5.86 -1.21 0.01
CA ARG A 101 5.98 -2.23 1.06
C ARG A 101 4.60 -2.74 1.52
N VAL A 102 4.44 -4.06 1.61
CA VAL A 102 3.32 -4.67 2.35
C VAL A 102 3.71 -4.67 3.84
N HIS A 103 2.92 -4.01 4.68
CA HIS A 103 3.31 -3.80 6.09
C HIS A 103 2.56 -4.69 7.08
N ASN A 104 1.49 -5.37 6.68
CA ASN A 104 0.73 -6.30 7.52
C ASN A 104 0.88 -7.77 7.07
N LEU A 105 2.03 -8.14 6.48
CA LEU A 105 2.20 -9.47 5.88
C LEU A 105 2.00 -10.62 6.88
N ALA A 106 2.44 -10.46 8.13
CA ALA A 106 2.27 -11.49 9.17
C ALA A 106 0.79 -11.73 9.48
N ASP A 107 0.05 -10.68 9.83
CA ASP A 107 -1.38 -10.74 10.13
C ASP A 107 -2.18 -11.23 8.93
N TYR A 108 -1.80 -10.78 7.73
CA TYR A 108 -2.45 -11.20 6.49
C TYR A 108 -2.25 -12.70 6.21
N LYS A 109 -1.07 -13.26 6.48
CA LYS A 109 -0.83 -14.70 6.36
C LYS A 109 -1.75 -15.49 7.29
N ILE A 110 -1.86 -15.07 8.55
CA ILE A 110 -2.76 -15.71 9.53
C ILE A 110 -4.20 -15.68 9.01
N GLN A 111 -4.67 -14.52 8.56
CA GLN A 111 -6.03 -14.36 8.02
C GLN A 111 -6.31 -15.31 6.83
N VAL A 112 -5.34 -15.47 5.91
CA VAL A 112 -5.50 -16.37 4.75
C VAL A 112 -5.51 -17.83 5.21
N THR A 113 -4.63 -18.21 6.14
CA THR A 113 -4.59 -19.57 6.71
C THR A 113 -5.91 -19.92 7.41
N ASP A 114 -6.47 -19.01 8.20
CA ASP A 114 -7.75 -19.21 8.88
C ASP A 114 -8.91 -19.37 7.89
N LYS A 115 -8.92 -18.58 6.80
CA LYS A 115 -9.94 -18.72 5.73
C LYS A 115 -9.85 -20.09 5.04
N LEU A 116 -8.64 -20.57 4.77
CA LEU A 116 -8.42 -21.88 4.18
C LEU A 116 -8.88 -22.99 5.13
N HIS A 117 -8.49 -22.90 6.41
CA HIS A 117 -8.88 -23.88 7.43
C HIS A 117 -10.40 -23.99 7.56
N ASN A 118 -11.10 -22.86 7.68
CA ASN A 118 -12.57 -22.84 7.77
C ASN A 118 -13.25 -23.39 6.52
N SER A 119 -12.68 -23.13 5.35
CA SER A 119 -13.22 -23.63 4.08
C SER A 119 -13.03 -25.15 3.96
N MET A 120 -11.89 -25.68 4.41
CA MET A 120 -11.64 -27.12 4.48
C MET A 120 -12.56 -27.80 5.49
N GLN A 121 -12.75 -27.22 6.68
CA GLN A 121 -13.67 -27.78 7.69
C GLN A 121 -15.08 -27.95 7.13
N ARG A 122 -15.62 -26.93 6.45
CA ARG A 122 -16.95 -27.02 5.82
C ARG A 122 -17.06 -28.18 4.83
N ILE A 123 -16.05 -28.38 3.97
CA ILE A 123 -16.05 -29.49 2.99
C ILE A 123 -16.01 -30.86 3.67
N ILE A 124 -15.38 -30.96 4.84
CA ILE A 124 -15.24 -32.23 5.57
C ILE A 124 -16.52 -32.55 6.37
N THR A 125 -17.24 -31.53 6.84
CA THR A 125 -18.47 -31.69 7.63
C THR A 125 -19.76 -31.71 6.81
N ASP A 126 -19.73 -31.28 5.56
CA ASP A 126 -20.82 -31.40 4.58
C ASP A 126 -20.70 -32.71 3.79
#